data_AF-A0A024HF29-F1
#
_entry.id   AF-A0A024HF29-F1
#
_cell.length_a   1.000
_cell.length_b   1.000
_cell.length_c   1.000
_cell.angle_alpha   90.00
_cell.angle_beta   90.00
_cell.angle_gamma   90.00
#
_symmetry.space_group_name_H-M   'P 1'
#
loop_
_entity.id
_entity.type
_entity.pdbx_description
1 polymer ?
#
loop_
_entity_poly.entity_id
_entity_poly.type
_entity_poly.pdbx_seq_one_letter_code
_entity_poly.pdbx_strand_id
1 'polypeptide(L)'
;MTDAAPQTETAPAEEPRKAHPWAELAPEQYRLLRLAPLPTDRATGARPLRFVQLGRVERHSPEQSLLRLSIQLPGQALRKEQNLFEVWADHRNKEVRFGADSGFSIEPINRGLGRFLLAQGIAWASRNGRTTRSKAAA
;
A
#
# COMPACT_ATOMS: atom_id res chain seq x y z
N MET A 1 -8.06 49.28 -35.41
CA MET A 1 -8.89 48.28 -34.70
C MET A 1 -7.94 47.16 -34.30
N THR A 2 -7.44 47.22 -33.06
CA THR A 2 -6.57 46.22 -32.47
C THR A 2 -7.46 45.20 -31.79
N ASP A 3 -7.29 43.91 -32.02
CA ASP A 3 -7.81 42.90 -31.09
C ASP A 3 -6.87 41.69 -31.01
N ALA A 4 -6.82 41.15 -29.80
CA ALA A 4 -5.73 40.43 -29.20
C ALA A 4 -5.65 38.95 -29.62
N ALA A 5 -4.42 38.45 -29.75
CA ALA A 5 -4.15 37.01 -29.75
C ALA A 5 -4.21 36.47 -28.31
N PRO A 6 -4.86 35.32 -28.07
CA PRO A 6 -4.95 34.75 -26.73
C PRO A 6 -3.58 34.25 -26.26
N GLN A 7 -3.14 34.78 -25.11
CA GLN A 7 -1.98 34.27 -24.39
C GLN A 7 -2.37 32.94 -23.74
N THR A 8 -1.82 31.84 -24.25
CA THR A 8 -1.89 30.54 -23.60
C THR A 8 -1.01 30.60 -22.35
N GLU A 9 -1.65 30.69 -21.19
CA GLU A 9 -1.02 30.62 -19.89
C GLU A 9 -0.53 29.18 -19.66
N THR A 10 0.76 28.96 -19.89
CA THR A 10 1.44 27.69 -19.60
C THR A 10 1.43 27.47 -18.09
N ALA A 11 0.56 26.59 -17.61
CA ALA A 11 0.58 26.11 -16.24
C ALA A 11 2.00 25.58 -15.89
N PRO A 12 2.54 25.85 -14.68
CA PRO A 12 3.86 25.38 -14.32
C PRO A 12 3.91 23.84 -14.40
N ALA A 13 4.85 23.32 -15.18
CA ALA A 13 5.13 21.89 -15.22
C ALA A 13 5.60 21.46 -13.81
N GLU A 14 4.79 20.64 -13.15
CA GLU A 14 5.07 20.13 -11.81
C GLU A 14 6.33 19.24 -11.89
N GLU A 15 7.41 19.68 -11.23
CA GLU A 15 8.68 18.95 -11.22
C GLU A 15 8.47 17.51 -10.71
N PRO A 16 9.10 16.49 -11.31
CA PRO A 16 8.91 15.11 -10.91
C PRO A 16 9.36 14.94 -9.45
N ARG A 17 8.38 14.69 -8.58
CA ARG A 17 8.59 14.44 -7.15
C ARG A 17 9.60 13.31 -7.00
N LYS A 18 10.78 13.60 -6.43
CA LYS A 18 11.81 12.57 -6.17
C LYS A 18 11.18 11.43 -5.39
N ALA A 19 11.33 10.20 -5.89
CA ALA A 19 10.81 9.01 -5.24
C ALA A 19 11.40 8.87 -3.83
N HIS A 20 10.55 8.55 -2.85
CA HIS A 20 10.99 8.35 -1.47
C HIS A 20 12.00 7.19 -1.40
N PRO A 21 13.07 7.26 -0.56
CA PRO A 21 14.07 6.19 -0.45
C PRO A 21 13.51 4.81 -0.05
N TRP A 22 12.29 4.76 0.46
CA TRP A 22 11.58 3.53 0.84
C TRP A 22 10.50 3.09 -0.16
N ALA A 23 10.39 3.73 -1.33
CA ALA A 23 9.32 3.47 -2.29
C ALA A 23 9.32 2.03 -2.86
N GLU A 24 10.46 1.34 -2.85
CA GLU A 24 10.63 0.04 -3.49
C GLU A 24 11.29 -1.02 -2.59
N LEU A 25 10.95 -1.02 -1.31
CA LEU A 25 11.51 -2.02 -0.39
C LEU A 25 11.02 -3.43 -0.73
N ALA A 26 11.95 -4.38 -0.79
CA ALA A 26 11.64 -5.79 -0.84
C ALA A 26 11.07 -6.28 0.50
N PRO A 27 10.18 -7.29 0.50
CA PRO A 27 9.78 -7.96 1.73
C PRO A 27 10.97 -8.56 2.47
N GLU A 28 10.92 -8.56 3.80
CA GLU A 28 11.96 -9.13 4.68
C GLU A 28 11.42 -10.30 5.50
N GLN A 29 10.13 -10.26 5.82
CA GLN A 29 9.44 -11.31 6.55
C GLN A 29 8.41 -11.97 5.64
N TYR A 30 8.32 -13.29 5.74
CA TYR A 30 7.42 -14.09 4.93
C TYR A 30 6.53 -14.95 5.82
N ARG A 31 5.25 -15.06 5.44
CA ARG A 31 4.29 -15.97 6.07
C ARG A 31 3.48 -16.69 5.01
N LEU A 32 3.18 -17.96 5.24
CA LEU A 32 2.26 -18.70 4.39
C LEU A 32 0.82 -18.48 4.89
N LEU A 33 -0.06 -18.01 4.01
CA LEU A 33 -1.48 -17.86 4.30
C LEU A 33 -2.27 -18.97 3.59
N ARG A 34 -3.17 -19.60 4.35
CA ARG A 34 -4.13 -20.57 3.82
C ARG A 34 -5.44 -19.86 3.49
N LEU A 35 -5.80 -19.83 2.21
CA LEU A 35 -7.09 -19.33 1.74
C LEU A 35 -8.09 -20.49 1.70
N ALA A 36 -9.09 -20.43 2.57
CA ALA A 36 -10.12 -21.47 2.68
C ALA A 36 -10.84 -21.72 1.36
N PRO A 37 -11.25 -22.97 1.04
CA PRO A 37 -12.13 -23.22 -0.09
C PRO A 37 -13.46 -22.49 0.11
N LEU A 38 -14.02 -21.93 -0.96
CA LEU A 38 -15.32 -21.27 -0.96
C LEU A 38 -16.20 -21.87 -2.06
N PRO A 39 -17.54 -21.75 -1.94
CA PRO A 39 -18.46 -22.16 -3.02
C PRO A 39 -18.08 -21.52 -4.35
N THR A 40 -18.40 -22.18 -5.46
CA THR A 40 -18.20 -21.60 -6.80
C THR A 40 -18.99 -20.31 -6.93
N ASP A 41 -18.39 -19.32 -7.59
CA ASP A 41 -18.95 -18.01 -7.82
C ASP A 41 -19.21 -17.81 -9.31
N ARG A 42 -20.32 -17.16 -9.66
CA ARG A 42 -20.63 -16.93 -11.08
C ARG A 42 -19.64 -15.99 -11.77
N ALA A 43 -19.10 -15.01 -11.04
CA ALA A 43 -18.17 -14.02 -11.61
C ALA A 43 -16.71 -14.50 -11.60
N THR A 44 -16.31 -15.24 -10.58
CA THR A 44 -14.90 -15.60 -10.32
C THR A 44 -14.59 -17.10 -10.42
N GLY A 45 -15.60 -17.93 -10.66
CA GLY A 45 -15.47 -19.36 -10.91
C GLY A 45 -15.18 -20.18 -9.65
N ALA A 46 -14.43 -21.28 -9.83
CA ALA A 46 -14.09 -22.20 -8.75
C ALA A 46 -13.11 -21.56 -7.76
N ARG A 47 -13.36 -21.73 -6.46
CA ARG A 47 -12.55 -21.12 -5.39
C ARG A 47 -11.97 -22.21 -4.47
N PRO A 48 -10.99 -22.99 -4.96
CA PRO A 48 -10.42 -24.10 -4.20
C PRO A 48 -9.60 -23.60 -3.01
N LEU A 49 -9.19 -24.53 -2.16
CA LEU A 49 -8.14 -24.28 -1.19
C LEU A 49 -6.89 -23.79 -1.92
N ARG A 50 -6.31 -22.68 -1.45
CA ARG A 50 -5.06 -22.12 -2.01
C ARG A 50 -4.13 -21.69 -0.88
N PHE A 51 -2.84 -21.69 -1.15
CA PHE A 51 -1.84 -21.09 -0.29
C PHE A 51 -1.21 -19.90 -1.01
N VAL A 52 -0.99 -18.82 -0.28
CA VAL A 52 -0.33 -17.61 -0.80
C VAL A 52 0.75 -17.16 0.16
N GLN A 53 1.81 -16.53 -0.34
CA GLN A 53 2.87 -15.99 0.48
C GLN A 53 2.58 -14.52 0.79
N LEU A 54 2.55 -14.17 2.07
CA LEU A 54 2.54 -12.80 2.57
C LEU A 54 3.96 -12.33 2.80
N GLY A 55 4.40 -11.35 2.03
CA GLY A 55 5.61 -10.57 2.30
C GLY A 55 5.30 -9.37 3.19
N ARG A 56 6.22 -9.03 4.08
CA ARG A 56 6.14 -7.85 4.95
C ARG A 56 7.51 -7.18 5.06
N VAL A 57 7.51 -5.86 4.98
CA VAL A 57 8.66 -5.01 5.35
C VAL A 57 8.16 -3.77 6.08
N GLU A 58 8.94 -3.34 7.07
CA GLU A 58 8.67 -2.14 7.86
C GLU A 58 9.90 -1.24 7.86
N ARG A 59 9.67 0.07 7.88
CA ARG A 59 10.69 1.08 8.18
C ARG A 59 10.14 2.11 9.15
N HIS A 60 11.04 2.63 9.97
CA HIS A 60 10.72 3.64 10.95
C HIS A 60 11.87 4.64 11.05
N SER A 61 11.51 5.92 11.05
CA SER A 61 12.34 7.04 11.44
C SER A 61 11.50 7.98 12.34
N PRO A 62 12.13 8.97 12.99
CA PRO A 62 11.39 9.98 13.76
C PRO A 62 10.37 10.76 12.92
N GLU A 63 10.62 10.90 11.61
CA GLU A 63 9.77 11.69 10.72
C GLU A 63 8.69 10.85 10.03
N GLN A 64 9.01 9.61 9.65
CA GLN A 64 8.11 8.78 8.85
C GLN A 64 8.16 7.31 9.23
N SER A 65 7.10 6.59 8.90
CA SER A 65 7.08 5.13 8.99
C SER A 65 6.35 4.51 7.82
N LEU A 66 6.81 3.33 7.43
CA LEU A 66 6.24 2.55 6.34
C LEU A 66 5.95 1.14 6.82
N LEU A 67 4.77 0.65 6.47
CA LEU A 67 4.46 -0.77 6.34
C LEU A 67 4.19 -1.08 4.88
N ARG A 68 4.85 -2.10 4.34
CA ARG A 68 4.54 -2.66 3.03
C ARG A 68 4.22 -4.14 3.18
N LEU A 69 3.06 -4.53 2.66
CA LEU A 69 2.56 -5.90 2.60
C LEU A 69 2.39 -6.31 1.15
N SER A 70 2.82 -7.52 0.80
CA SER A 70 2.64 -8.08 -0.54
C SER A 70 2.07 -9.49 -0.49
N ILE A 71 1.24 -9.85 -1.47
CA ILE A 71 0.75 -11.23 -1.65
C ILE A 71 1.30 -11.81 -2.95
N GLN A 72 2.03 -12.93 -2.83
CA GLN A 72 2.52 -13.70 -3.97
C GLN A 72 1.75 -15.01 -4.12
N LEU A 73 1.35 -15.32 -5.35
CA LEU A 73 0.71 -16.57 -5.71
C LEU A 73 1.75 -17.54 -6.31
N PRO A 74 1.81 -18.79 -5.82
CA PRO A 74 2.68 -19.80 -6.42
C PRO A 74 2.36 -19.99 -7.91
N GLY A 75 3.40 -19.96 -8.76
CA GLY A 75 3.28 -20.20 -10.20
C GLY A 75 2.60 -19.08 -11.00
N GLN A 76 2.33 -17.92 -10.40
CA GLN A 76 1.68 -16.80 -11.09
C GLN A 76 2.52 -15.53 -10.97
N ALA A 77 2.93 -14.99 -12.12
CA ALA A 77 3.55 -13.67 -12.19
C ALA A 77 2.45 -12.59 -12.13
N LEU A 78 2.68 -11.56 -11.32
CA LEU A 78 1.79 -10.41 -11.15
C LEU A 78 2.54 -9.13 -11.49
N ARG A 79 1.80 -8.06 -11.82
CA ARG A 79 2.37 -6.71 -11.93
C ARG A 79 2.93 -6.27 -10.57
N LYS A 80 3.90 -5.36 -10.57
CA LYS A 80 4.62 -4.92 -9.36
C LYS A 80 3.70 -4.32 -8.30
N GLU A 81 2.65 -3.63 -8.73
CA GLU A 81 1.66 -2.94 -7.89
C GLU A 81 0.46 -3.82 -7.54
N GLN A 82 0.30 -4.97 -8.21
CA GLN A 82 -0.76 -5.92 -7.91
C GLN A 82 -0.44 -6.61 -6.59
N ASN A 83 -1.45 -6.81 -5.74
CA ASN A 83 -1.31 -7.47 -4.44
C ASN A 83 -0.38 -6.74 -3.47
N LEU A 84 -0.16 -5.45 -3.69
CA LEU A 84 0.66 -4.60 -2.87
C LEU A 84 -0.25 -3.70 -2.03
N PHE A 85 0.01 -3.67 -0.72
CA PHE A 85 -0.67 -2.76 0.19
C PHE A 85 0.36 -2.03 1.05
N GLU A 86 0.29 -0.71 1.06
CA GLU A 86 1.21 0.13 1.81
C GLU A 86 0.47 0.99 2.83
N VAL A 87 1.13 1.28 3.93
CA VAL A 87 0.70 2.29 4.90
C VAL A 87 1.88 3.18 5.20
N TRP A 88 1.71 4.46 4.88
CA TRP A 88 2.69 5.51 5.16
C TRP A 88 2.16 6.35 6.32
N ALA A 89 2.99 6.58 7.33
CA ALA A 89 2.70 7.48 8.43
C ALA A 89 3.71 8.62 8.41
N ASP A 90 3.24 9.85 8.30
CA ASP A 90 4.01 11.08 8.45
C ASP A 90 3.81 11.62 9.87
N HIS A 91 4.86 11.55 10.69
CA HIS A 91 4.81 11.98 12.08
C HIS A 91 4.90 13.49 12.24
N ARG A 92 5.41 14.21 11.22
CA ARG A 92 5.51 15.67 11.18
C ARG A 92 4.14 16.27 10.93
N ASN A 93 3.44 15.74 9.92
CA ASN A 93 2.12 16.23 9.51
C ASN A 93 0.94 15.54 10.22
N LYS A 94 1.22 14.48 11.01
CA LYS A 94 0.21 13.65 11.69
C LYS A 94 -0.78 13.00 10.72
N GLU A 95 -0.26 12.57 9.58
CA GLU A 95 -1.05 11.96 8.52
C GLU A 95 -0.72 10.49 8.36
N VAL A 96 -1.74 9.70 8.02
CA VAL A 96 -1.57 8.30 7.64
C VAL A 96 -2.25 8.09 6.29
N ARG A 97 -1.47 7.59 5.32
CA ARG A 97 -1.94 7.27 3.98
C ARG A 97 -1.96 5.75 3.79
N PHE A 98 -3.08 5.25 3.27
CA PHE A 98 -3.28 3.84 2.96
C PHE A 98 -3.27 3.64 1.45
N GLY A 99 -2.55 2.63 0.98
CA GLY A 99 -2.39 2.31 -0.44
C GLY A 99 -1.22 3.06 -1.08
N ALA A 100 -0.68 2.45 -2.14
CA ALA A 100 0.23 3.12 -3.06
C ALA A 100 -0.54 4.13 -3.94
N ASP A 101 0.16 5.08 -4.54
CA ASP A 101 -0.46 6.10 -5.41
C ASP A 101 -1.16 5.49 -6.63
N SER A 102 -0.75 4.29 -7.04
CA SER A 102 -1.34 3.51 -8.14
C SER A 102 -2.66 2.82 -7.78
N GLY A 103 -3.14 2.96 -6.54
CA GLY A 103 -4.35 2.33 -6.03
C GLY A 103 -4.09 0.96 -5.40
N PHE A 104 -5.16 0.26 -5.05
CA PHE A 104 -5.10 -1.05 -4.39
C PHE A 104 -5.86 -2.09 -5.19
N SER A 105 -5.13 -3.04 -5.78
CA SER A 105 -5.68 -4.16 -6.53
C SER A 105 -5.27 -5.48 -5.88
N ILE A 106 -6.22 -6.39 -5.72
CA ILE A 106 -6.01 -7.68 -5.06
C ILE A 106 -6.50 -8.82 -5.94
N GLU A 107 -5.69 -9.85 -6.04
CA GLU A 107 -5.91 -11.09 -6.75
C GLU A 107 -5.44 -12.24 -5.86
N PRO A 108 -6.23 -13.30 -5.65
CA PRO A 108 -7.59 -13.49 -6.11
C PRO A 108 -8.60 -12.57 -5.42
N ILE A 109 -9.45 -11.93 -6.24
CA ILE A 109 -10.62 -11.18 -5.75
C ILE A 109 -11.60 -12.12 -5.02
N ASN A 110 -12.44 -11.58 -4.13
CA ASN A 110 -13.46 -12.34 -3.38
C ASN A 110 -12.90 -13.45 -2.47
N ARG A 111 -11.68 -13.27 -1.96
CA ARG A 111 -11.01 -14.22 -1.05
C ARG A 111 -10.71 -13.65 0.33
N GLY A 112 -11.22 -12.46 0.63
CA GLY A 112 -11.00 -11.77 1.91
C GLY A 112 -9.61 -11.15 2.07
N LEU A 113 -8.70 -11.36 1.11
CA LEU A 113 -7.32 -10.83 1.14
C LEU A 113 -7.27 -9.31 1.32
N GLY A 114 -8.09 -8.56 0.56
CA GLY A 114 -8.13 -7.11 0.68
C GLY A 114 -8.48 -6.63 2.09
N ARG A 115 -9.52 -7.24 2.68
CA ARG A 115 -9.94 -6.95 4.07
C ARG A 115 -8.85 -7.33 5.08
N PHE A 116 -8.22 -8.48 4.87
CA PHE A 116 -7.13 -8.95 5.72
C PHE A 116 -5.94 -7.98 5.70
N LEU A 117 -5.47 -7.55 4.53
CA LEU A 117 -4.36 -6.60 4.41
C LEU A 117 -4.70 -5.24 5.02
N LEU A 118 -5.91 -4.74 4.77
CA LEU A 118 -6.39 -3.50 5.35
C LEU A 118 -6.42 -3.56 6.89
N ALA A 119 -6.93 -4.65 7.46
CA ALA A 119 -6.96 -4.84 8.91
C ALA A 119 -5.54 -4.86 9.52
N GLN A 120 -4.59 -5.53 8.85
CA GLN A 120 -3.17 -5.50 9.26
C GLN A 120 -2.60 -4.08 9.23
N GLY A 121 -2.93 -3.31 8.20
CA GLY A 121 -2.54 -1.91 8.06
C GLY A 121 -3.08 -1.02 9.18
N ILE A 122 -4.38 -1.10 9.45
CA ILE A 122 -5.05 -0.32 10.50
C ILE A 122 -4.47 -0.67 11.88
N ALA A 123 -4.30 -1.96 12.17
CA ALA A 123 -3.72 -2.41 13.43
C ALA A 123 -2.27 -1.90 13.60
N TRP A 124 -1.48 -1.93 12.53
CA TRP A 124 -0.12 -1.40 12.53
C TRP A 124 -0.09 0.12 12.72
N ALA A 125 -0.91 0.87 11.97
CA ALA A 125 -0.99 2.32 12.07
C ALA A 125 -1.43 2.78 13.47
N SER A 126 -2.39 2.07 14.07
CA SER A 126 -2.86 2.35 15.43
C SER A 126 -1.76 2.20 16.47
N ARG A 127 -0.81 1.27 16.27
CA ARG A 127 0.33 1.08 17.17
C ARG A 127 1.41 2.13 16.92
N ASN A 128 1.75 2.40 15.66
CA ASN A 128 2.87 3.28 15.32
C ASN A 128 2.52 4.77 15.36
N GLY A 129 1.25 5.13 15.19
CA GLY A 129 0.76 6.50 15.42
C GLY A 129 0.72 6.89 16.90
N ARG A 130 0.71 5.92 17.82
CA ARG A 130 0.79 6.18 19.28
C ARG A 130 2.22 6.39 19.78
N THR A 131 3.22 6.00 18.99
CA THR A 131 4.64 6.06 19.39
C THR A 131 5.22 7.48 19.30
N THR A 132 4.48 8.48 18.82
CA THR A 132 4.77 9.89 19.14
C THR A 132 4.40 10.18 20.59
N ARG A 133 5.08 9.54 21.54
CA ARG A 133 5.13 9.99 22.93
C ARG A 133 6.12 11.15 22.98
N SER A 134 5.62 12.32 23.38
CA SER A 134 6.43 13.45 23.78
C SER A 134 7.47 12.97 24.79
N LYS A 135 8.76 13.10 24.43
CA LYS A 135 9.79 13.23 25.46
C LYS A 135 9.60 14.64 26.01
N ALA A 136 8.80 14.76 27.06
CA ALA A 136 8.83 15.95 27.91
C ALA A 136 10.25 16.06 28.44
N ALA A 137 10.93 17.16 28.09
CA ALA A 137 12.18 17.53 28.71
C ALA A 137 11.93 17.72 30.21
N ALA A 138 12.71 17.02 31.02
CA ALA A 138 12.92 17.32 32.43
C ALA A 138 14.38 17.74 32.59
#